data_AF-A0A2J8AJC5-F1
#
_entry.id   AF-A0A2J8AJC5-F1
#
_cell.length_a   1.000
_cell.length_b   1.000
_cell.length_c   1.000
_cell.angle_alpha   90.00
_cell.angle_beta   90.00
_cell.angle_gamma   90.00
#
_symmetry.space_group_name_H-M   'P 1'
#
loop_
_entity.id
_entity.type
_entity.pdbx_description
1 polymer ?
#
loop_
_entity_poly.entity_id
_entity_poly.type
_entity_poly.pdbx_seq_one_letter_code
_entity_poly.pdbx_strand_id
1 'polypeptide(L)'
;MEQEVDLDFEAFVEQAVRDGPEDVAAQLRTGLRKRYDAPPLEEMGRCLGRNVPLQKARQLLFHPSGDDMRLYPHLIAMPPPGAPDSHPQLRVQVCALASLYLVHSTSWALVQPFIEAGGLRQLAAALAHPNPYLAGQVLSTLLHVTDEDQLFAWHDPPAAADGREPRAGPYALVWRRMCELSGTRFLPDLLAHYRHPPVFPGASGMALRLLAFYLSWMRRHFTTDGRLSLSSGLLDLLEGWGRDAQVTEDERQLAKQLHQDFSRGCWRDRPLASGPTRCLLSMQVSVVSERSDINHGPSADNEAELLREAGNTAYRRGDLNAAVHLYSSALDLPVPTERLLSEAPRRAGLHANRAAAYMARAEQSLREGDVDSSGLLEGADHGSPHAAARQLEAAVIDCDAALGLQHSGAAAAKTCLRKCRALLRLGRAQQAEAAARQGLGAADGGGGATEEALHVELQEALRTQQRQTQQEGEMAGRKGDSVEGRDAGGAAAGSGSVNWGEMD
;
A
#
# COMPACT_ATOMS: atom_id res chain seq x y z
N MET A 1 27.59 35.83 -15.02
CA MET A 1 28.07 35.03 -13.88
C MET A 1 27.46 33.66 -14.05
N GLU A 2 28.25 32.70 -14.50
CA GLU A 2 27.83 31.30 -14.46
C GLU A 2 27.60 30.95 -12.99
N GLN A 3 26.39 30.48 -12.65
CA GLN A 3 26.13 29.95 -11.32
C GLN A 3 26.97 28.68 -11.20
N GLU A 4 28.00 28.72 -10.36
CA GLU A 4 28.75 27.54 -9.99
C GLU A 4 27.78 26.53 -9.39
N VAL A 5 27.62 25.39 -10.06
CA VAL A 5 26.67 24.36 -9.67
C VAL A 5 27.24 23.62 -8.46
N ASP A 6 26.55 23.70 -7.32
CA ASP A 6 26.89 22.91 -6.14
C ASP A 6 26.44 21.46 -6.34
N LEU A 7 27.38 20.60 -6.70
CA LEU A 7 27.14 19.19 -7.01
C LEU A 7 26.62 18.40 -5.80
N ASP A 8 27.01 18.76 -4.58
CA ASP A 8 26.54 18.08 -3.36
C ASP A 8 25.06 18.37 -3.12
N PHE A 9 24.63 19.62 -3.39
CA PHE A 9 23.22 19.97 -3.33
C PHE A 9 22.39 19.27 -4.40
N GLU A 10 22.85 19.19 -5.65
CA GLU A 10 22.14 18.46 -6.71
C GLU A 10 22.01 16.96 -6.37
N ALA A 11 23.06 16.34 -5.81
CA ALA A 11 23.02 14.96 -5.36
C ALA A 11 21.98 14.75 -4.25
N PHE A 12 21.89 15.68 -3.28
CA PHE A 12 20.84 15.66 -2.27
C PHE A 12 19.45 15.75 -2.89
N VAL A 13 19.25 16.68 -3.83
CA VAL A 13 17.95 16.89 -4.48
C VAL A 13 17.52 15.65 -5.26
N GLU A 14 18.42 15.05 -6.04
CA GLU A 14 18.13 13.81 -6.78
C GLU A 14 17.84 12.64 -5.85
N GLN A 15 18.51 12.54 -4.70
CA GLN A 15 18.18 11.55 -3.68
C GLN A 15 16.79 11.81 -3.06
N ALA A 16 16.46 13.08 -2.77
CA ALA A 16 15.20 13.45 -2.14
C ALA A 16 13.97 13.25 -3.04
N VAL A 17 14.15 13.22 -4.36
CA VAL A 17 13.06 13.09 -5.34
C VAL A 17 13.07 11.78 -6.11
N ARG A 18 14.03 10.88 -5.84
CA ARG A 18 14.26 9.64 -6.59
C ARG A 18 13.00 8.82 -6.79
N ASP A 19 12.20 8.69 -5.73
CA ASP A 19 11.04 7.80 -5.67
C ASP A 19 9.73 8.61 -5.57
N GLY A 20 9.71 9.84 -6.10
CA GLY A 20 8.54 10.72 -6.07
C GLY A 20 7.87 10.88 -7.44
N PRO A 21 6.53 11.04 -7.52
CA PRO A 21 5.84 11.45 -8.74
C PRO A 21 6.44 12.73 -9.34
N GLU A 22 6.46 12.88 -10.67
CA GLU A 22 7.16 14.01 -11.33
C GLU A 22 6.69 15.40 -10.88
N ASP A 23 5.39 15.56 -10.63
CA ASP A 23 4.79 16.81 -10.15
C ASP A 23 5.22 17.13 -8.71
N VAL A 24 5.23 16.13 -7.83
CA VAL A 24 5.73 16.25 -6.46
C VAL A 24 7.23 16.50 -6.45
N ALA A 25 7.99 15.80 -7.30
CA ALA A 25 9.42 15.99 -7.48
C ALA A 25 9.74 17.42 -7.93
N ALA A 26 9.02 17.97 -8.91
CA ALA A 26 9.20 19.34 -9.36
C ALA A 26 8.93 20.37 -8.24
N GLN A 27 7.87 20.15 -7.45
CA GLN A 27 7.57 20.99 -6.28
C GLN A 27 8.65 20.89 -5.20
N LEU A 28 9.13 19.69 -4.91
CA LEU A 28 10.21 19.45 -3.96
C LEU A 28 11.52 20.10 -4.43
N ARG A 29 11.92 19.93 -5.69
CA ARG A 29 13.10 20.60 -6.27
C ARG A 29 13.04 22.11 -6.07
N THR A 30 11.89 22.71 -6.39
CA THR A 30 11.65 24.15 -6.21
C THR A 30 11.74 24.57 -4.74
N GLY A 31 11.10 23.82 -3.84
CA GLY A 31 11.10 24.09 -2.40
C GLY A 31 12.49 23.95 -1.77
N LEU A 32 13.25 22.92 -2.16
CA LEU A 32 14.61 22.67 -1.69
C LEU A 32 15.57 23.74 -2.21
N ARG A 33 15.49 24.13 -3.49
CA ARG A 33 16.30 25.22 -4.05
C ARG A 33 16.06 26.53 -3.31
N LYS A 34 14.79 26.88 -3.05
CA LYS A 34 14.44 28.08 -2.26
C LYS A 34 15.07 28.05 -0.86
N ARG A 35 15.10 26.89 -0.20
CA ARG A 35 15.73 26.72 1.12
C ARG A 35 17.26 26.72 1.06
N TYR A 36 17.84 26.25 -0.04
CA TYR A 36 19.28 26.31 -0.28
C TYR A 36 19.74 27.75 -0.53
N ASP A 37 18.97 28.53 -1.28
CA ASP A 37 19.28 29.93 -1.59
C ASP A 37 19.11 30.83 -0.36
N ALA A 38 18.07 30.60 0.44
CA ALA A 38 17.73 31.41 1.62
C ALA A 38 17.40 30.54 2.85
N PRO A 39 18.37 29.82 3.43
CA PRO A 39 18.16 29.08 4.66
C PRO A 39 17.91 30.04 5.85
N PRO A 40 17.21 29.60 6.90
CA PRO A 40 16.85 30.44 8.05
C PRO A 40 18.04 30.68 9.00
N LEU A 41 19.02 31.48 8.56
CA LEU A 41 20.31 31.66 9.22
C LEU A 41 20.18 32.19 10.66
N GLU A 42 19.38 33.24 10.85
CA GLU A 42 19.21 33.87 12.17
C GLU A 42 18.52 32.92 13.14
N GLU A 43 17.47 32.22 12.68
CA GLU A 43 16.73 31.29 13.50
C GLU A 43 17.58 30.06 13.86
N MET A 44 18.35 29.52 12.90
CA MET A 44 19.31 28.45 13.16
C MET A 44 20.35 28.88 14.18
N GLY A 45 20.86 30.12 14.07
CA GLY A 45 21.83 30.64 15.01
C GLY A 45 21.27 30.80 16.43
N ARG A 46 20.01 31.23 16.57
CA ARG A 46 19.31 31.30 17.86
C ARG A 46 19.08 29.90 18.46
N CYS A 47 18.64 28.93 17.67
CA CYS A 47 18.37 27.57 18.16
C CYS A 47 19.66 26.84 18.57
N LEU A 48 20.76 27.10 17.87
CA LEU A 48 22.07 26.51 18.18
C LEU A 48 22.91 27.33 19.17
N GLY A 49 22.46 28.53 19.55
CA GLY A 49 23.20 29.43 20.44
C GLY A 49 24.54 29.91 19.87
N ARG A 50 24.69 29.97 18.54
CA ARG A 50 25.94 30.33 17.86
C ARG A 50 25.71 30.93 16.47
N ASN A 51 26.66 31.68 15.94
CA ASN A 51 26.58 32.17 14.56
C ASN A 51 26.67 30.99 13.56
N VAL A 52 25.75 30.96 12.59
CA VAL A 52 25.71 29.95 11.53
C VAL A 52 25.87 30.67 10.17
N PRO A 53 27.06 30.67 9.57
CA PRO A 53 27.24 31.28 8.25
C PRO A 53 26.49 30.48 7.17
N LEU A 54 26.20 31.14 6.05
CA LEU A 54 25.42 30.56 4.94
C LEU A 54 25.91 29.18 4.51
N GLN A 55 27.22 29.02 4.29
CA GLN A 55 27.79 27.74 3.89
C GLN A 55 27.57 26.65 4.94
N LYS A 56 27.62 27.00 6.23
CA LYS A 56 27.37 26.03 7.30
C LYS A 56 25.90 25.65 7.41
N ALA A 57 24.99 26.59 7.16
CA ALA A 57 23.56 26.29 7.11
C ALA A 57 23.22 25.34 5.95
N ARG A 58 23.78 25.58 4.77
CA ARG A 58 23.66 24.68 3.61
C ARG A 58 24.21 23.29 3.93
N GLN A 59 25.40 23.22 4.51
CA GLN A 59 25.97 21.96 4.97
C GLN A 59 25.07 21.24 5.96
N LEU A 60 24.60 21.93 7.00
CA LEU A 60 23.70 21.34 7.99
C LEU A 60 22.44 20.77 7.35
N LEU A 61 21.83 21.47 6.38
CA LEU A 61 20.54 21.10 5.81
C LEU A 61 20.62 20.09 4.65
N PHE A 62 21.72 20.00 3.91
CA PHE A 62 21.77 19.21 2.67
C PHE A 62 22.91 18.20 2.60
N HIS A 63 24.00 18.41 3.33
CA HIS A 63 25.14 17.48 3.32
C HIS A 63 25.87 17.48 4.67
N PRO A 64 25.17 17.10 5.76
CA PRO A 64 25.72 17.17 7.10
C PRO A 64 26.83 16.13 7.30
N SER A 65 27.88 16.52 8.01
CA SER A 65 28.84 15.56 8.57
C SER A 65 28.27 14.83 9.79
N GLY A 66 28.96 13.80 10.29
CA GLY A 66 28.57 13.14 11.55
C GLY A 66 28.52 14.11 12.73
N ASP A 67 29.44 15.08 12.81
CA ASP A 67 29.43 16.11 13.85
C ASP A 67 28.25 17.09 13.69
N ASP A 68 27.83 17.34 12.46
CA ASP A 68 26.66 18.17 12.18
C ASP A 68 25.36 17.48 12.63
N MET A 69 25.26 16.17 12.43
CA MET A 69 24.13 15.37 12.90
C MET A 69 23.98 15.38 14.44
N ARG A 70 25.07 15.64 15.19
CA ARG A 70 24.96 15.83 16.65
C ARG A 70 24.21 17.11 17.05
N LEU A 71 24.01 18.05 16.13
CA LEU A 71 23.30 19.31 16.35
C LEU A 71 21.82 19.21 15.99
N TYR A 72 21.44 18.25 15.14
CA TYR A 72 20.08 18.03 14.70
C TYR A 72 19.05 17.94 15.84
N PRO A 73 19.33 17.30 17.00
CA PRO A 73 18.38 17.30 18.11
C PRO A 73 17.93 18.71 18.53
N HIS A 74 18.80 19.71 18.44
CA HIS A 74 18.45 21.10 18.73
C HIS A 74 17.66 21.75 17.59
N LEU A 75 17.94 21.37 16.34
CA LEU A 75 17.24 21.90 15.16
C LEU A 75 15.81 21.37 15.03
N ILE A 76 15.55 20.13 15.48
CA ILE A 76 14.23 19.50 15.40
C ILE A 76 13.43 19.55 16.70
N ALA A 77 13.99 20.13 17.76
CA ALA A 77 13.32 20.25 19.05
C ALA A 77 11.96 20.94 18.93
N MET A 78 11.02 20.57 19.80
CA MET A 78 9.76 21.31 19.93
C MET A 78 10.03 22.68 20.55
N PRO A 79 9.31 23.74 20.14
CA PRO A 79 9.37 25.01 20.85
C PRO A 79 8.90 24.83 22.31
N PRO A 80 9.37 25.65 23.25
CA PRO A 80 8.89 25.61 24.63
C PRO A 80 7.36 25.77 24.71
N PRO A 81 6.68 25.15 25.68
CA PRO A 81 5.25 25.34 25.87
C PRO A 81 4.89 26.82 26.00
N GLY A 82 3.91 27.28 25.21
CA GLY A 82 3.47 28.69 25.20
C GLY A 82 4.35 29.64 24.38
N ALA A 83 5.32 29.12 23.62
CA ALA A 83 6.09 29.94 22.68
C ALA A 83 5.19 30.57 21.60
N PRO A 84 5.48 31.81 21.15
CA PRO A 84 4.72 32.46 20.10
C PRO A 84 4.95 31.81 18.72
N ASP A 85 4.03 32.01 17.78
CA ASP A 85 4.15 31.50 16.39
C ASP A 85 5.38 32.06 15.64
N SER A 86 5.97 33.14 16.14
CA SER A 86 7.22 33.72 15.64
C SER A 86 8.49 33.08 16.21
N HIS A 87 8.37 32.03 17.03
CA HIS A 87 9.53 31.40 17.66
C HIS A 87 10.46 30.77 16.60
N PRO A 88 11.78 31.00 16.67
CA PRO A 88 12.73 30.56 15.64
C PRO A 88 12.69 29.05 15.37
N GLN A 89 12.45 28.25 16.43
CA GLN A 89 12.34 26.80 16.35
C GLN A 89 11.33 26.33 15.30
N LEU A 90 10.18 27.01 15.15
CA LEU A 90 9.14 26.60 14.21
C LEU A 90 9.64 26.61 12.76
N ARG A 91 10.43 27.62 12.39
CA ARG A 91 11.02 27.73 11.04
C ARG A 91 12.16 26.74 10.84
N VAL A 92 13.04 26.61 11.83
CA VAL A 92 14.20 25.70 11.76
C VAL A 92 13.77 24.24 11.72
N GLN A 93 12.79 23.86 12.55
CA GLN A 93 12.27 22.50 12.63
C GLN A 93 11.69 22.05 11.30
N VAL A 94 10.91 22.89 10.60
CA VAL A 94 10.36 22.57 9.26
C VAL A 94 11.47 22.24 8.27
N CYS A 95 12.56 23.03 8.25
CA CYS A 95 13.66 22.81 7.33
C CYS A 95 14.47 21.57 7.70
N ALA A 96 14.90 21.45 8.96
CA ALA A 96 15.76 20.36 9.42
C ALA A 96 15.04 19.01 9.41
N LEU A 97 13.76 18.95 9.81
CA LEU A 97 12.97 17.73 9.79
C LEU A 97 12.69 17.26 8.37
N ALA A 98 12.40 18.18 7.44
CA ALA A 98 12.22 17.82 6.03
C ALA A 98 13.49 17.18 5.44
N SER A 99 14.67 17.76 5.69
CA SER A 99 15.94 17.18 5.23
C SER A 99 16.27 15.84 5.91
N LEU A 100 15.97 15.74 7.21
CA LEU A 100 16.15 14.50 7.96
C LEU A 100 15.29 13.37 7.37
N TYR A 101 14.00 13.64 7.19
CA TYR A 101 13.02 12.70 6.66
C TYR A 101 13.32 12.27 5.21
N LEU A 102 13.62 13.23 4.33
CA LEU A 102 13.77 12.96 2.90
C LEU A 102 15.06 12.18 2.58
N VAL A 103 16.15 12.45 3.31
CA VAL A 103 17.48 11.92 2.94
C VAL A 103 18.26 11.44 4.15
N HIS A 104 18.46 12.25 5.17
CA HIS A 104 19.49 11.91 6.18
C HIS A 104 19.16 10.67 7.01
N SER A 105 17.88 10.34 7.19
CA SER A 105 17.44 9.18 7.95
C SER A 105 17.73 7.84 7.29
N THR A 106 18.12 7.82 6.00
CA THR A 106 18.42 6.59 5.26
C THR A 106 19.90 6.19 5.31
N SER A 107 20.74 6.96 6.02
CA SER A 107 22.17 6.68 6.15
C SER A 107 22.56 6.43 7.60
N TRP A 108 23.01 5.21 7.91
CA TRP A 108 23.44 4.86 9.27
C TRP A 108 24.59 5.75 9.77
N ALA A 109 25.50 6.14 8.88
CA ALA A 109 26.62 7.03 9.21
C ALA A 109 26.17 8.41 9.73
N LEU A 110 24.99 8.88 9.32
CA LEU A 110 24.38 10.12 9.79
C LEU A 110 23.43 9.88 10.98
N VAL A 111 22.67 8.78 10.95
CA VAL A 111 21.69 8.44 11.98
C VAL A 111 22.37 8.09 13.31
N GLN A 112 23.47 7.35 13.31
CA GLN A 112 24.18 6.98 14.53
C GLN A 112 24.54 8.22 15.40
N PRO A 113 25.31 9.22 14.91
CA PRO A 113 25.65 10.38 15.72
C PRO A 113 24.44 11.23 16.12
N PHE A 114 23.38 11.26 15.29
CA PHE A 114 22.10 11.87 15.63
C PHE A 114 21.42 11.20 16.83
N ILE A 115 21.32 9.87 16.82
CA ILE A 115 20.75 9.09 17.93
C ILE A 115 21.57 9.33 19.19
N GLU A 116 22.90 9.18 19.11
CA GLU A 116 23.82 9.36 20.24
C GLU A 116 23.63 10.72 20.93
N ALA A 117 23.43 11.77 20.14
CA ALA A 117 23.19 13.13 20.60
C ALA A 117 21.77 13.38 21.16
N GLY A 118 20.90 12.36 21.19
CA GLY A 118 19.55 12.43 21.75
C GLY A 118 18.45 12.68 20.73
N GLY A 119 18.70 12.42 19.45
CA GLY A 119 17.73 12.62 18.36
C GLY A 119 16.42 11.87 18.55
N LEU A 120 16.46 10.61 19.00
CA LEU A 120 15.26 9.80 19.27
C LEU A 120 14.31 10.47 20.27
N ARG A 121 14.87 11.10 21.31
CA ARG A 121 14.06 11.80 22.32
C ARG A 121 13.32 12.99 21.73
N GLN A 122 13.95 13.71 20.80
CA GLN A 122 13.35 14.87 20.14
C GLN A 122 12.28 14.45 19.13
N LEU A 123 12.53 13.37 18.38
CA LEU A 123 11.50 12.76 17.53
C LEU A 123 10.30 12.29 18.35
N ALA A 124 10.53 11.60 19.47
CA ALA A 124 9.45 11.17 20.36
C ALA A 124 8.61 12.35 20.87
N ALA A 125 9.23 13.49 21.23
CA ALA A 125 8.52 14.69 21.63
C ALA A 125 7.73 15.33 20.46
N ALA A 126 8.24 15.21 19.23
CA ALA A 126 7.62 15.75 18.03
C ALA A 126 6.50 14.85 17.45
N LEU A 127 6.26 13.65 18.00
CA LEU A 127 5.11 12.81 17.61
C LEU A 127 3.77 13.51 17.85
N ALA A 128 3.69 14.36 18.87
CA ALA A 128 2.51 15.16 19.22
C ALA A 128 2.46 16.52 18.50
N HIS A 129 3.19 16.69 17.39
CA HIS A 129 3.27 17.96 16.69
C HIS A 129 1.87 18.40 16.15
N PRO A 130 1.45 19.66 16.34
CA PRO A 130 0.11 20.13 15.93
C PRO A 130 -0.08 20.14 14.40
N ASN A 131 1.00 20.39 13.65
CA ASN A 131 1.00 20.25 12.20
C ASN A 131 1.08 18.75 11.80
N PRO A 132 0.04 18.20 11.13
CA PRO A 132 -0.01 16.79 10.74
C PRO A 132 1.10 16.39 9.77
N TYR A 133 1.56 17.31 8.91
CA TYR A 133 2.65 17.03 7.97
C TYR A 133 3.98 16.78 8.69
N LEU A 134 4.27 17.56 9.74
CA LEU A 134 5.49 17.37 10.53
C LEU A 134 5.37 16.12 11.39
N ALA A 135 4.20 15.84 11.97
CA ALA A 135 3.97 14.59 12.68
C ALA A 135 4.17 13.36 11.77
N GLY A 136 3.72 13.43 10.51
CA GLY A 136 3.98 12.41 9.50
C GLY A 136 5.48 12.22 9.20
N GLN A 137 6.21 13.32 9.00
CA GLN A 137 7.66 13.26 8.80
C GLN A 137 8.39 12.65 9.99
N VAL A 138 7.98 12.96 11.23
CA VAL A 138 8.53 12.35 12.44
C VAL A 138 8.29 10.85 12.48
N LEU A 139 7.05 10.41 12.22
CA LEU A 139 6.70 8.98 12.21
C LEU A 139 7.50 8.23 11.14
N SER A 140 7.58 8.76 9.92
CA SER A 140 8.39 8.14 8.85
C SER A 140 9.88 8.11 9.20
N THR A 141 10.40 9.18 9.79
CA THR A 141 11.80 9.22 10.24
C THR A 141 12.08 8.16 11.30
N LEU A 142 11.17 7.99 12.27
CA LEU A 142 11.30 6.95 13.28
C LEU A 142 11.28 5.56 12.65
N LEU A 143 10.38 5.29 11.71
CA LEU A 143 10.33 4.02 10.97
C LEU A 143 11.63 3.75 10.21
N HIS A 144 12.17 4.72 9.48
CA HIS A 144 13.47 4.58 8.79
C HIS A 144 14.61 4.27 9.77
N VAL A 145 14.66 4.99 10.90
CA VAL A 145 15.71 4.81 11.92
C VAL A 145 15.61 3.45 12.62
N THR A 146 14.41 2.86 12.67
CA THR A 146 14.15 1.53 13.24
C THR A 146 14.15 0.41 12.20
N ASP A 147 14.46 0.71 10.94
CA ASP A 147 14.53 -0.29 9.88
C ASP A 147 15.73 -1.22 10.09
N GLU A 148 15.45 -2.52 10.24
CA GLU A 148 16.46 -3.54 10.55
C GLU A 148 17.25 -4.02 9.34
N ASP A 149 16.62 -3.99 8.17
CA ASP A 149 17.18 -4.55 6.95
C ASP A 149 18.06 -3.51 6.24
N GLN A 150 17.62 -2.26 6.24
CA GLN A 150 18.27 -1.20 5.49
C GLN A 150 19.28 -0.40 6.32
N LEU A 151 19.03 -0.24 7.63
CA LEU A 151 19.78 0.73 8.43
C LEU A 151 20.60 0.11 9.55
N PHE A 152 19.94 -0.55 10.51
CA PHE A 152 20.62 -1.14 11.66
C PHE A 152 19.82 -2.28 12.27
N ALA A 153 20.42 -3.47 12.35
CA ALA A 153 19.82 -4.64 12.96
C ALA A 153 19.66 -4.46 14.49
N TRP A 154 18.57 -3.84 14.94
CA TRP A 154 18.30 -3.54 16.35
C TRP A 154 18.08 -4.79 17.21
N HIS A 155 17.60 -5.89 16.65
CA HIS A 155 17.39 -7.15 17.35
C HIS A 155 18.66 -8.01 17.37
N ASP A 156 19.43 -7.97 16.28
CA ASP A 156 20.67 -8.72 16.06
C ASP A 156 21.81 -7.80 15.62
N PRO A 157 22.25 -6.86 16.48
CA PRO A 157 23.26 -5.88 16.10
C PRO A 157 24.60 -6.55 15.76
N PRO A 158 25.37 -5.98 14.82
CA PRO A 158 26.63 -6.56 14.37
C PRO A 158 27.61 -6.73 15.54
N ALA A 159 28.34 -7.84 15.52
CA ALA A 159 29.33 -8.15 16.55
C ALA A 159 30.39 -7.04 16.60
N ALA A 160 30.62 -6.51 17.80
CA ALA A 160 31.66 -5.51 17.99
C ALA A 160 33.05 -6.16 17.80
N ALA A 161 33.96 -5.44 17.15
CA ALA A 161 35.33 -5.91 16.93
C ALA A 161 36.09 -6.19 18.24
N ASP A 162 35.63 -5.62 19.36
CA ASP A 162 36.17 -5.81 20.70
C ASP A 162 35.49 -6.94 21.50
N GLY A 163 34.57 -7.69 20.88
CA GLY A 163 33.85 -8.81 21.48
C GLY A 163 32.83 -8.42 22.55
N ARG A 164 32.59 -7.11 22.79
CA ARG A 164 31.62 -6.65 23.78
C ARG A 164 30.20 -6.70 23.23
N GLU A 165 29.26 -7.04 24.09
CA GLU A 165 27.83 -7.00 23.78
C GLU A 165 27.37 -5.58 23.40
N PRO A 166 26.27 -5.44 22.65
CA PRO A 166 25.76 -4.13 22.18
C PRO A 166 25.57 -3.09 23.28
N ARG A 167 25.32 -3.54 24.52
CA ARG A 167 25.14 -2.70 25.71
C ARG A 167 26.44 -2.14 26.31
N ALA A 168 27.58 -2.74 26.00
CA ALA A 168 28.89 -2.39 26.53
C ALA A 168 29.92 -2.06 25.45
N GLY A 169 29.59 -2.34 24.18
CA GLY A 169 30.42 -2.11 23.00
C GLY A 169 30.14 -0.75 22.32
N PRO A 170 30.48 -0.62 21.02
CA PRO A 170 30.42 0.64 20.28
C PRO A 170 29.00 1.23 20.16
N TYR A 171 27.97 0.38 20.25
CA TYR A 171 26.57 0.79 20.14
C TYR A 171 25.89 1.08 21.50
N ALA A 172 26.63 1.03 22.60
CA ALA A 172 26.07 1.16 23.96
C ALA A 172 25.26 2.44 24.15
N LEU A 173 25.72 3.56 23.56
CA LEU A 173 25.02 4.84 23.66
C LEU A 173 23.73 4.84 22.83
N VAL A 174 23.77 4.36 21.58
CA VAL A 174 22.59 4.17 20.73
C VAL A 174 21.53 3.34 21.46
N TRP A 175 21.95 2.23 22.06
CA TRP A 175 21.08 1.34 22.82
C TRP A 175 20.42 2.01 24.01
N ARG A 176 21.21 2.77 24.77
CA ARG A 176 20.72 3.54 25.91
C ARG A 176 19.67 4.56 25.46
N ARG A 177 19.88 5.25 24.33
CA ARG A 177 18.95 6.24 23.80
C ARG A 177 17.61 5.65 23.39
N MET A 178 17.60 4.44 22.80
CA MET A 178 16.35 3.71 22.53
C MET A 178 15.65 3.31 23.84
N CYS A 179 16.39 2.81 24.84
CA CYS A 179 15.83 2.45 26.14
C CYS A 179 15.23 3.67 26.88
N GLU A 180 15.86 4.84 26.77
CA GLU A 180 15.41 6.09 27.40
C GLU A 180 14.02 6.51 26.93
N LEU A 181 13.54 6.06 25.76
CA LEU A 181 12.18 6.33 25.28
C LEU A 181 11.10 5.85 26.25
N SER A 182 11.35 4.77 27.00
CA SER A 182 10.44 4.25 28.02
C SER A 182 10.14 5.24 29.14
N GLY A 183 11.08 6.17 29.40
CA GLY A 183 10.93 7.24 30.39
C GLY A 183 10.34 8.54 29.83
N THR A 184 9.84 8.53 28.59
CA THR A 184 9.28 9.70 27.90
C THR A 184 7.79 9.51 27.59
N ARG A 185 7.19 10.52 26.94
CA ARG A 185 5.82 10.42 26.40
C ARG A 185 5.72 9.65 25.08
N PHE A 186 6.78 8.97 24.66
CA PHE A 186 6.83 8.22 23.41
C PHE A 186 5.61 7.31 23.19
N LEU A 187 5.31 6.40 24.12
CA LEU A 187 4.17 5.47 23.96
C LEU A 187 2.81 6.20 23.94
N PRO A 188 2.48 7.09 24.91
CA PRO A 188 1.23 7.85 24.83
C PRO A 188 1.06 8.67 23.55
N ASP A 189 2.11 9.37 23.13
CA ASP A 189 2.04 10.26 21.96
C ASP A 189 2.05 9.46 20.64
N LEU A 190 2.65 8.26 20.63
CA LEU A 190 2.54 7.29 19.53
C LEU A 190 1.12 6.74 19.40
N LEU A 191 0.53 6.30 20.52
CA LEU A 191 -0.83 5.72 20.54
C LEU A 191 -1.91 6.76 20.24
N ALA A 192 -1.64 8.06 20.43
CA ALA A 192 -2.55 9.15 20.06
C ALA A 192 -2.83 9.24 18.54
N HIS A 193 -2.03 8.56 17.71
CA HIS A 193 -2.27 8.42 16.27
C HIS A 193 -3.36 7.39 15.94
N TYR A 194 -3.74 6.52 16.88
CA TYR A 194 -4.95 5.71 16.79
C TYR A 194 -6.18 6.55 17.17
N ARG A 195 -6.70 7.31 16.20
CA ARG A 195 -7.85 8.21 16.38
C ARG A 195 -8.71 8.30 15.13
N HIS A 196 -9.99 8.63 15.33
CA HIS A 196 -10.97 8.86 14.26
C HIS A 196 -11.52 10.29 14.33
N PRO A 197 -11.36 11.12 13.27
CA PRO A 197 -10.61 10.86 12.04
C PRO A 197 -9.08 10.87 12.25
N PRO A 198 -8.30 10.18 11.40
CA PRO A 198 -6.85 10.10 11.55
C PRO A 198 -6.17 11.47 11.36
N VAL A 199 -4.98 11.64 11.96
CA VAL A 199 -4.16 12.87 11.83
C VAL A 199 -3.81 13.15 10.37
N PHE A 200 -3.44 12.08 9.66
CA PHE A 200 -3.19 12.02 8.24
C PHE A 200 -3.36 10.56 7.80
N PRO A 201 -3.54 10.27 6.49
CA PRO A 201 -3.72 8.91 6.00
C PRO A 201 -2.57 7.98 6.39
N GLY A 202 -2.87 6.81 6.96
CA GLY A 202 -1.87 5.81 7.37
C GLY A 202 -1.18 6.05 8.71
N ALA A 203 -1.51 7.14 9.43
CA ALA A 203 -0.90 7.45 10.73
C ALA A 203 -1.05 6.31 11.75
N SER A 204 -2.22 5.68 11.81
CA SER A 204 -2.52 4.56 12.70
C SER A 204 -1.61 3.36 12.42
N GLY A 205 -1.52 2.91 11.18
CA GLY A 205 -0.68 1.76 10.81
C GLY A 205 0.80 2.01 11.03
N MET A 206 1.29 3.22 10.71
CA MET A 206 2.67 3.61 11.02
C MET A 206 2.96 3.54 12.52
N ALA A 207 2.04 4.06 13.35
CA ALA A 207 2.19 4.01 14.79
C ALA A 207 2.16 2.58 15.34
N LEU A 208 1.28 1.72 14.81
CA LEU A 208 1.18 0.32 15.20
C LEU A 208 2.45 -0.49 14.84
N ARG A 209 3.04 -0.24 13.67
CA ARG A 209 4.32 -0.86 13.26
C ARG A 209 5.47 -0.45 14.17
N LEU A 210 5.57 0.84 14.48
CA LEU A 210 6.60 1.33 15.39
C LEU A 210 6.41 0.80 16.82
N LEU A 211 5.16 0.65 17.28
CA LEU A 211 4.84 0.00 18.54
C LEU A 211 5.27 -1.46 18.54
N ALA A 212 4.96 -2.20 17.47
CA ALA A 212 5.35 -3.61 17.31
C ALA A 212 6.87 -3.79 17.45
N PHE A 213 7.64 -2.99 16.69
CA PHE A 213 9.10 -2.94 16.76
C PHE A 213 9.59 -2.65 18.18
N TYR A 214 9.03 -1.63 18.84
CA TYR A 214 9.52 -1.22 20.15
C TYR A 214 9.26 -2.29 21.22
N LEU A 215 8.08 -2.91 21.19
CA LEU A 215 7.72 -3.97 22.14
C LEU A 215 8.52 -5.26 21.90
N SER A 216 8.75 -5.64 20.64
CA SER A 216 9.59 -6.80 20.31
C SER A 216 11.05 -6.58 20.72
N TRP A 217 11.59 -5.38 20.49
CA TRP A 217 12.93 -5.00 20.91
C TRP A 217 13.08 -5.01 22.44
N MET A 218 12.11 -4.42 23.15
CA MET A 218 12.08 -4.44 24.62
C MET A 218 12.00 -5.88 25.16
N ARG A 219 11.11 -6.70 24.60
CA ARG A 219 10.96 -8.11 24.97
C ARG A 219 12.27 -8.86 24.78
N ARG A 220 12.91 -8.74 23.61
CA ARG A 220 14.12 -9.48 23.28
C ARG A 220 15.29 -9.17 24.22
N HIS A 221 15.47 -7.90 24.56
CA HIS A 221 16.70 -7.48 25.24
C HIS A 221 16.52 -7.31 26.75
N PHE A 222 15.32 -6.96 27.23
CA PHE A 222 15.09 -6.64 28.65
C PHE A 222 14.30 -7.72 29.39
N THR A 223 14.04 -8.85 28.75
CA THR A 223 13.40 -10.01 29.39
C THR A 223 14.28 -11.23 29.19
N THR A 224 14.39 -12.06 30.23
CA THR A 224 15.22 -13.27 30.21
C THR A 224 14.45 -14.49 29.71
N ASP A 225 13.13 -14.47 29.87
CA ASP A 225 12.20 -15.54 29.48
C ASP A 225 11.44 -15.22 28.19
N GLY A 226 11.79 -14.12 27.52
CA GLY A 226 11.05 -13.62 26.36
C GLY A 226 9.66 -13.12 26.72
N ARG A 227 9.35 -12.84 27.98
CA ARG A 227 8.01 -12.40 28.41
C ARG A 227 8.01 -10.94 28.83
N LEU A 228 7.22 -10.15 28.11
CA LEU A 228 6.94 -8.75 28.44
C LEU A 228 5.45 -8.63 28.75
N SER A 229 5.09 -8.17 29.95
CA SER A 229 3.69 -7.94 30.31
C SER A 229 3.28 -6.51 29.98
N LEU A 230 2.19 -6.36 29.24
CA LEU A 230 1.58 -5.06 28.94
C LEU A 230 0.50 -4.72 29.96
N SER A 231 0.24 -3.43 30.16
CA SER A 231 -0.89 -2.96 30.98
C SER A 231 -2.22 -3.37 30.34
N SER A 232 -3.24 -3.64 31.17
CA SER A 232 -4.60 -3.98 30.68
C SER A 232 -5.13 -2.97 29.68
N GLY A 233 -4.99 -1.66 29.95
CA GLY A 233 -5.47 -0.62 29.02
C GLY A 233 -4.80 -0.65 27.64
N LEU A 234 -3.55 -1.11 27.54
CA LEU A 234 -2.88 -1.27 26.24
C LEU A 234 -3.37 -2.55 25.53
N LEU A 235 -3.62 -3.63 26.27
CA LEU A 235 -4.21 -4.85 25.71
C LEU A 235 -5.62 -4.59 25.21
N ASP A 236 -6.46 -3.89 25.99
CA ASP A 236 -7.81 -3.51 25.61
C ASP A 236 -7.78 -2.62 24.35
N LEU A 237 -6.83 -1.69 24.28
CA LEU A 237 -6.64 -0.85 23.10
C LEU A 237 -6.26 -1.67 21.86
N LEU A 238 -5.31 -2.63 21.97
CA LEU A 238 -4.94 -3.51 20.86
C LEU A 238 -6.09 -4.43 20.44
N GLU A 239 -6.88 -4.92 21.39
CA GLU A 239 -8.06 -5.73 21.10
C GLU A 239 -9.13 -4.91 20.35
N GLY A 240 -9.39 -3.68 20.80
CA GLY A 240 -10.26 -2.72 20.12
C GLY A 240 -9.78 -2.39 18.71
N TRP A 241 -8.48 -2.08 18.57
CA TRP A 241 -7.84 -1.80 17.29
C TRP A 241 -7.95 -2.97 16.32
N GLY A 242 -7.80 -4.21 16.80
CA GLY A 242 -7.99 -5.42 16.00
C GLY A 242 -9.43 -5.68 15.55
N ARG A 243 -10.43 -5.05 16.18
CA ARG A 243 -11.86 -5.15 15.81
C ARG A 243 -12.35 -3.96 14.99
N ASP A 244 -11.53 -2.94 14.84
CA ASP A 244 -11.93 -1.69 14.21
C ASP A 244 -12.12 -1.86 12.69
N ALA A 245 -13.37 -1.72 12.23
CA ALA A 245 -13.71 -1.84 10.82
C ALA A 245 -13.23 -0.64 9.98
N GLN A 246 -12.86 0.48 10.61
CA GLN A 246 -12.42 1.70 9.93
C GLN A 246 -10.93 1.68 9.58
N VAL A 247 -10.13 0.80 10.17
CA VAL A 247 -8.71 0.63 9.84
C VAL A 247 -8.53 -0.44 8.75
N THR A 248 -7.33 -0.53 8.16
CA THR A 248 -7.04 -1.54 7.12
C THR A 248 -7.01 -2.96 7.72
N GLU A 249 -7.14 -3.99 6.88
CA GLU A 249 -7.07 -5.38 7.38
C GLU A 249 -5.70 -5.71 7.95
N ASP A 250 -4.61 -5.23 7.34
CA ASP A 250 -3.25 -5.45 7.84
C ASP A 250 -3.05 -4.83 9.23
N GLU A 251 -3.58 -3.63 9.45
CA GLU A 251 -3.57 -2.98 10.76
C GLU A 251 -4.34 -3.82 11.79
N ARG A 252 -5.52 -4.33 11.43
CA ARG A 252 -6.29 -5.23 12.31
C ARG A 252 -5.51 -6.51 12.62
N GLN A 253 -4.89 -7.14 11.63
CA GLN A 253 -4.15 -8.38 11.80
C GLN A 253 -2.93 -8.19 12.69
N LEU A 254 -2.16 -7.12 12.47
CA LEU A 254 -1.02 -6.78 13.30
C LEU A 254 -1.46 -6.49 14.75
N ALA A 255 -2.55 -5.74 14.94
CA ALA A 255 -3.08 -5.47 16.28
C ALA A 255 -3.53 -6.75 17.00
N LYS A 256 -4.22 -7.66 16.29
CA LYS A 256 -4.60 -8.99 16.82
C LYS A 256 -3.38 -9.81 17.19
N GLN A 257 -2.34 -9.81 16.34
CA GLN A 257 -1.11 -10.57 16.59
C GLN A 257 -0.38 -10.02 17.83
N LEU A 258 -0.21 -8.71 17.95
CA LEU A 258 0.35 -8.08 19.14
C LEU A 258 -0.48 -8.41 20.39
N HIS A 259 -1.81 -8.29 20.31
CA HIS A 259 -2.67 -8.66 21.43
C HIS A 259 -2.45 -10.13 21.85
N GLN A 260 -2.40 -11.06 20.89
CA GLN A 260 -2.18 -12.49 21.17
C GLN A 260 -0.78 -12.76 21.76
N ASP A 261 0.26 -12.13 21.22
CA ASP A 261 1.64 -12.34 21.66
C ASP A 261 1.89 -11.86 23.08
N PHE A 262 1.22 -10.78 23.48
CA PHE A 262 1.44 -10.12 24.77
C PHE A 262 0.35 -10.41 25.83
N SER A 263 -0.78 -11.04 25.45
CA SER A 263 -1.84 -11.46 26.40
C SER A 263 -1.58 -12.83 27.04
N ARG A 264 -0.80 -13.72 26.41
CA ARG A 264 -0.56 -15.10 26.88
C ARG A 264 0.17 -15.21 28.24
N GLY A 265 0.59 -14.08 28.82
CA GLY A 265 1.33 -14.01 30.09
C GLY A 265 0.48 -13.80 31.37
N CYS A 266 -0.84 -13.58 31.29
CA CYS A 266 -1.65 -13.38 32.50
C CYS A 266 -2.14 -14.72 33.09
N TRP A 267 -1.34 -15.34 33.95
CA TRP A 267 -1.81 -16.36 34.89
C TRP A 267 -1.40 -16.03 36.33
N ARG A 268 -2.36 -16.27 37.23
CA ARG A 268 -2.41 -15.92 38.65
C ARG A 268 -1.32 -16.57 39.51
N ASP A 269 -1.11 -15.92 40.66
CA ASP A 269 -0.56 -16.40 41.94
C ASP A 269 0.96 -16.61 42.08
N ARG A 270 1.60 -15.60 42.69
CA ARG A 270 2.59 -15.83 43.75
C ARG A 270 2.34 -14.85 44.91
N PRO A 271 2.35 -15.29 46.19
CA PRO A 271 2.05 -14.41 47.31
C PRO A 271 3.13 -13.33 47.42
N LEU A 272 2.70 -12.09 47.65
CA LEU A 272 3.54 -10.96 48.01
C LEU A 272 4.32 -11.29 49.28
N ALA A 273 5.58 -11.70 49.13
CA ALA A 273 6.53 -11.69 50.24
C ALA A 273 6.94 -10.24 50.50
N SER A 274 6.54 -9.75 51.66
CA SER A 274 6.86 -8.43 52.21
C SER A 274 8.35 -8.32 52.54
N GLY A 275 8.99 -7.26 52.03
CA GLY A 275 10.35 -6.88 52.41
C GLY A 275 10.83 -5.69 51.59
N PRO A 276 11.38 -4.62 52.21
CA PRO A 276 11.72 -3.42 51.48
C PRO A 276 13.12 -3.52 50.86
N THR A 277 13.24 -2.92 49.67
CA THR A 277 14.43 -2.24 49.12
C THR A 277 15.22 -2.95 48.02
N ARG A 278 15.14 -2.27 46.85
CA ARG A 278 16.09 -2.11 45.73
C ARG A 278 16.11 -3.15 44.59
N CYS A 279 15.32 -2.77 43.59
CA CYS A 279 15.30 -3.11 42.17
C CYS A 279 16.69 -3.36 41.54
N LEU A 280 17.13 -4.61 41.53
CA LEU A 280 18.10 -5.19 40.60
C LEU A 280 17.64 -6.62 40.33
N LEU A 281 16.80 -6.82 39.33
CA LEU A 281 16.32 -8.14 38.94
C LEU A 281 17.42 -8.88 38.19
N SER A 282 18.14 -9.75 38.90
CA SER A 282 18.81 -10.90 38.32
C SER A 282 17.74 -11.94 37.96
N MET A 283 17.68 -12.37 36.70
CA MET A 283 16.94 -13.57 36.34
C MET A 283 17.87 -14.49 35.56
N GLN A 284 18.13 -15.67 36.15
CA GLN A 284 18.62 -16.82 35.41
C GLN A 284 17.44 -17.44 34.66
N VAL A 285 17.67 -18.00 33.47
CA VAL A 285 17.19 -19.34 33.03
C VAL A 285 17.54 -19.59 31.55
N SER A 286 17.59 -20.88 31.24
CA SER A 286 18.04 -21.60 30.05
C SER A 286 17.22 -21.46 28.77
N VAL A 287 17.93 -21.76 27.67
CA VAL A 287 17.59 -21.61 26.25
C VAL A 287 16.51 -22.57 25.75
N VAL A 288 15.57 -22.04 24.95
CA VAL A 288 15.04 -22.74 23.77
C VAL A 288 14.96 -21.73 22.62
N SER A 289 15.51 -22.15 21.47
CA SER A 289 15.67 -21.39 20.24
C SER A 289 14.43 -21.55 19.36
N GLU A 290 13.79 -20.45 18.95
CA GLU A 290 13.27 -20.32 17.57
C GLU A 290 13.06 -18.84 17.19
N ARG A 291 13.83 -18.47 16.16
CA ARG A 291 14.00 -17.25 15.37
C ARG A 291 12.83 -17.03 14.40
N SER A 292 12.65 -15.95 13.62
CA SER A 292 13.00 -14.53 13.62
C SER A 292 12.39 -13.99 12.32
N ASP A 293 11.20 -13.36 12.36
CA ASP A 293 10.50 -12.83 11.16
C ASP A 293 9.56 -11.65 11.53
N ILE A 294 10.02 -10.67 12.32
CA ILE A 294 9.12 -9.65 12.91
C ILE A 294 9.23 -8.26 12.24
N ASN A 295 10.24 -8.04 11.37
CA ASN A 295 10.34 -6.82 10.55
C ASN A 295 10.14 -7.05 9.05
N HIS A 296 9.87 -8.29 8.64
CA HIS A 296 9.39 -8.59 7.30
C HIS A 296 7.86 -8.55 7.28
N GLY A 297 7.29 -7.37 7.13
CA GLY A 297 6.05 -7.30 6.35
C GLY A 297 6.41 -7.65 4.90
N PRO A 298 5.58 -8.38 4.14
CA PRO A 298 5.83 -8.51 2.72
C PRO A 298 5.93 -7.08 2.18
N SER A 299 6.98 -6.77 1.40
CA SER A 299 6.85 -5.68 0.44
C SER A 299 5.48 -5.85 -0.23
N ALA A 300 4.72 -4.80 -0.53
CA ALA A 300 3.46 -4.94 -1.27
C ALA A 300 3.67 -5.71 -2.62
N ASP A 301 4.93 -5.85 -3.03
CA ASP A 301 5.43 -6.76 -4.05
C ASP A 301 5.20 -8.25 -3.78
N ASN A 302 5.42 -8.75 -2.57
CA ASN A 302 5.17 -10.13 -2.18
C ASN A 302 3.68 -10.37 -1.95
N GLU A 303 2.94 -9.39 -1.43
CA GLU A 303 1.54 -9.61 -1.09
C GLU A 303 0.64 -9.78 -2.32
N ALA A 304 0.76 -8.90 -3.32
CA ALA A 304 0.00 -9.03 -4.56
C ALA A 304 0.38 -10.30 -5.34
N GLU A 305 1.64 -10.74 -5.29
CA GLU A 305 2.08 -12.00 -5.90
C GLU A 305 1.54 -13.23 -5.14
N LEU A 306 1.55 -13.20 -3.81
CA LEU A 306 0.95 -14.25 -2.97
C LEU A 306 -0.56 -14.35 -3.22
N LEU A 307 -1.27 -13.22 -3.33
CA LEU A 307 -2.69 -13.20 -3.69
C LEU A 307 -2.93 -13.71 -5.11
N ARG A 308 -2.06 -13.36 -6.07
CA ARG A 308 -2.11 -13.90 -7.44
C ARG A 308 -1.93 -15.42 -7.44
N GLU A 309 -0.97 -15.96 -6.70
CA GLU A 309 -0.71 -17.39 -6.60
C GLU A 309 -1.81 -18.15 -5.87
N ALA A 310 -2.36 -17.57 -4.80
CA ALA A 310 -3.52 -18.08 -4.11
C ALA A 310 -4.74 -18.11 -5.04
N GLY A 311 -4.98 -17.04 -5.80
CA GLY A 311 -6.04 -16.96 -6.81
C GLY A 311 -5.89 -18.01 -7.91
N ASN A 312 -4.67 -18.21 -8.42
CA ASN A 312 -4.37 -19.27 -9.38
C ASN A 312 -4.63 -20.68 -8.80
N THR A 313 -4.39 -20.85 -7.50
CA THR A 313 -4.63 -22.11 -6.80
C THR A 313 -6.12 -22.36 -6.59
N ALA A 314 -6.88 -21.33 -6.20
CA ALA A 314 -8.34 -21.40 -6.11
C ALA A 314 -8.98 -21.70 -7.47
N TYR A 315 -8.54 -21.01 -8.53
CA TYR A 315 -9.01 -21.22 -9.89
C TYR A 315 -8.78 -22.68 -10.35
N ARG A 316 -7.59 -23.24 -10.11
CA ARG A 316 -7.28 -24.65 -10.44
C ARG A 316 -8.11 -25.65 -9.65
N ARG A 317 -8.54 -25.31 -8.43
CA ARG A 317 -9.43 -26.14 -7.60
C ARG A 317 -10.90 -26.02 -8.01
N GLY A 318 -11.24 -25.14 -8.94
CA GLY A 318 -12.62 -24.87 -9.35
C GLY A 318 -13.39 -23.96 -8.38
N ASP A 319 -12.72 -23.38 -7.37
CA ASP A 319 -13.30 -22.38 -6.47
C ASP A 319 -13.18 -20.99 -7.12
N LEU A 320 -14.15 -20.71 -7.98
CA LEU A 320 -14.12 -19.51 -8.81
C LEU A 320 -14.46 -18.25 -8.02
N ASN A 321 -15.24 -18.36 -6.95
CA ASN A 321 -15.57 -17.23 -6.07
C ASN A 321 -14.34 -16.78 -5.30
N ALA A 322 -13.60 -17.72 -4.70
CA ALA A 322 -12.34 -17.40 -4.05
C ALA A 322 -11.31 -16.87 -5.04
N ALA A 323 -11.24 -17.42 -6.26
CA ALA A 323 -10.33 -16.92 -7.29
C ALA A 323 -10.61 -15.46 -7.67
N VAL A 324 -11.87 -15.11 -7.95
CA VAL A 324 -12.27 -13.73 -8.27
C VAL A 324 -11.92 -12.79 -7.11
N HIS A 325 -12.24 -13.18 -5.88
CA HIS A 325 -11.94 -12.38 -4.70
C HIS A 325 -10.44 -12.10 -4.57
N LEU A 326 -9.60 -13.13 -4.65
CA LEU A 326 -8.16 -13.00 -4.49
C LEU A 326 -7.52 -12.14 -5.58
N TYR A 327 -7.97 -12.24 -6.83
CA TYR A 327 -7.49 -11.33 -7.89
C TYR A 327 -7.96 -9.89 -7.68
N SER A 328 -9.17 -9.67 -7.18
CA SER A 328 -9.65 -8.33 -6.84
C SER A 328 -8.82 -7.72 -5.71
N SER A 329 -8.59 -8.47 -4.63
CA SER A 329 -7.72 -8.03 -3.53
C SER A 329 -6.32 -7.68 -4.03
N ALA A 330 -5.75 -8.48 -4.96
CA ALA A 330 -4.45 -8.17 -5.54
C ALA A 330 -4.44 -6.88 -6.39
N LEU A 331 -5.55 -6.54 -7.05
CA LEU A 331 -5.68 -5.30 -7.84
C LEU A 331 -5.89 -4.06 -6.97
N ASP A 332 -6.50 -4.23 -5.80
CA ASP A 332 -6.80 -3.16 -4.85
C ASP A 332 -5.58 -2.77 -4.00
N LEU A 333 -4.54 -3.60 -3.97
CA LEU A 333 -3.29 -3.30 -3.26
C LEU A 333 -2.60 -2.06 -3.85
N PRO A 334 -2.08 -1.15 -3.00
CA PRO A 334 -1.35 0.02 -3.46
C PRO A 334 -0.06 -0.42 -4.16
N VAL A 335 0.27 0.28 -5.24
CA VAL A 335 1.50 0.03 -6.01
C VAL A 335 2.65 0.78 -5.34
N PRO A 336 3.71 0.11 -4.88
CA PRO A 336 4.91 0.79 -4.40
C PRO A 336 5.48 1.72 -5.47
N THR A 337 5.99 2.88 -5.08
CA THR A 337 6.51 3.86 -6.04
C THR A 337 7.64 3.28 -6.90
N GLU A 338 8.44 2.38 -6.31
CA GLU A 338 9.53 1.63 -6.94
C GLU A 338 9.10 0.76 -8.14
N ARG A 339 7.79 0.42 -8.23
CA ARG A 339 7.24 -0.47 -9.27
C ARG A 339 6.28 0.17 -10.24
N LEU A 340 5.94 1.46 -10.11
CA LEU A 340 4.95 2.13 -11.00
C LEU A 340 5.21 1.89 -12.49
N LEU A 341 6.48 1.85 -12.91
CA LEU A 341 6.88 1.64 -14.31
C LEU A 341 6.82 0.17 -14.76
N SER A 342 6.85 -0.78 -13.83
CA SER A 342 6.77 -2.23 -14.08
C SER A 342 5.40 -2.83 -13.75
N GLU A 343 4.49 -2.03 -13.21
CA GLU A 343 3.22 -2.50 -12.66
C GLU A 343 2.18 -2.82 -13.72
N ALA A 344 2.18 -2.07 -14.83
CA ALA A 344 1.15 -2.21 -15.86
C ALA A 344 1.06 -3.66 -16.42
N PRO A 345 2.17 -4.33 -16.80
CA PRO A 345 2.12 -5.75 -17.19
C PRO A 345 1.62 -6.70 -16.09
N ARG A 346 1.97 -6.44 -14.82
CA ARG A 346 1.54 -7.26 -13.68
C ARG A 346 0.03 -7.17 -13.48
N ARG A 347 -0.51 -5.95 -13.43
CA ARG A 347 -1.96 -5.69 -13.30
C ARG A 347 -2.73 -6.20 -14.52
N ALA A 348 -2.17 -6.10 -15.72
CA ALA A 348 -2.76 -6.71 -16.90
C ALA A 348 -2.94 -8.23 -16.72
N GLY A 349 -1.94 -8.92 -16.16
CA GLY A 349 -2.02 -10.34 -15.81
C GLY A 349 -3.13 -10.67 -14.80
N LEU A 350 -3.30 -9.83 -13.76
CA LEU A 350 -4.35 -9.99 -12.75
C LEU A 350 -5.76 -9.81 -13.34
N HIS A 351 -5.99 -8.73 -14.09
CA HIS A 351 -7.25 -8.51 -14.80
C HIS A 351 -7.56 -9.65 -15.77
N ALA A 352 -6.58 -10.11 -16.54
CA ALA A 352 -6.76 -11.23 -17.47
C ALA A 352 -7.12 -12.55 -16.74
N ASN A 353 -6.54 -12.80 -15.56
CA ASN A 353 -6.84 -13.98 -14.75
C ASN A 353 -8.21 -13.89 -14.08
N ARG A 354 -8.63 -12.70 -13.63
CA ARG A 354 -9.97 -12.46 -13.10
C ARG A 354 -11.05 -12.62 -14.18
N ALA A 355 -10.80 -12.14 -15.40
CA ALA A 355 -11.69 -12.40 -16.55
C ALA A 355 -11.87 -13.90 -16.82
N ALA A 356 -10.81 -14.71 -16.72
CA ALA A 356 -10.91 -16.16 -16.87
C ALA A 356 -11.78 -16.80 -15.78
N ALA A 357 -11.65 -16.34 -14.53
CA ALA A 357 -12.50 -16.80 -13.42
C ALA A 357 -13.98 -16.47 -13.66
N TYR A 358 -14.29 -15.27 -14.13
CA TYR A 358 -15.66 -14.89 -14.51
C TYR A 358 -16.24 -15.74 -15.64
N MET A 359 -15.46 -16.00 -16.70
CA MET A 359 -15.89 -16.85 -17.81
C MET A 359 -16.19 -18.29 -17.38
N ALA A 360 -15.32 -18.87 -16.53
CA ALA A 360 -15.53 -20.19 -15.97
C ALA A 360 -16.78 -20.22 -15.06
N ARG A 361 -17.02 -19.13 -14.31
CA ARG A 361 -18.17 -19.02 -13.41
C ARG A 361 -19.48 -18.91 -14.19
N ALA A 362 -19.45 -18.30 -15.37
CA ALA A 362 -20.58 -18.27 -16.30
C ALA A 362 -20.94 -19.65 -16.88
N GLU A 363 -20.04 -20.64 -16.80
CA GLU A 363 -20.28 -22.03 -17.24
C GLU A 363 -20.80 -22.92 -16.10
N GLN A 364 -20.60 -22.50 -14.84
CA GLN A 364 -21.10 -23.22 -13.68
C GLN A 364 -22.55 -22.82 -13.38
N SER A 365 -23.41 -23.81 -13.21
CA SER A 365 -24.70 -23.59 -12.54
C SER A 365 -24.42 -23.32 -11.06
N LEU A 366 -24.43 -22.05 -10.68
CA LEU A 366 -24.25 -21.61 -9.29
C LEU A 366 -25.26 -22.34 -8.39
N ARG A 367 -24.78 -22.96 -7.30
CA ARG A 367 -25.66 -23.67 -6.37
C ARG A 367 -26.26 -22.68 -5.38
N GLU A 368 -27.45 -23.01 -4.88
CA GLU A 368 -28.07 -22.26 -3.78
C GLU A 368 -27.13 -22.34 -2.55
N GLY A 369 -26.64 -21.19 -2.08
CA GLY A 369 -25.68 -21.09 -0.98
C GLY A 369 -24.24 -20.68 -1.36
N ASP A 370 -23.92 -20.50 -2.64
CA ASP A 370 -22.65 -19.90 -3.06
C ASP A 370 -22.69 -18.37 -2.89
N VAL A 371 -22.22 -17.88 -1.75
CA VAL A 371 -22.06 -16.44 -1.44
C VAL A 371 -20.65 -15.95 -1.77
N ASP A 372 -20.53 -14.73 -2.31
CA ASP A 372 -19.26 -14.01 -2.25
C ASP A 372 -19.02 -13.44 -0.84
N SER A 373 -17.76 -13.20 -0.49
CA SER A 373 -17.34 -12.72 0.83
C SER A 373 -17.88 -11.34 1.20
N SER A 374 -18.48 -10.63 0.25
CA SER A 374 -19.12 -9.32 0.42
C SER A 374 -20.62 -9.38 0.67
N GLY A 375 -21.26 -10.56 0.55
CA GLY A 375 -22.72 -10.71 0.69
C GLY A 375 -23.52 -9.90 -0.33
N LEU A 376 -22.88 -9.33 -1.35
CA LEU A 376 -23.52 -8.44 -2.32
C LEU A 376 -24.27 -9.22 -3.42
N LEU A 377 -24.06 -10.53 -3.46
CA LEU A 377 -24.79 -11.47 -4.31
C LEU A 377 -25.59 -12.48 -3.48
N GLU A 378 -26.06 -12.12 -2.28
CA GLU A 378 -27.13 -12.88 -1.64
C GLU A 378 -28.47 -12.48 -2.30
N GLY A 379 -29.00 -13.36 -3.15
CA GLY A 379 -30.45 -13.39 -3.38
C GLY A 379 -31.06 -12.56 -4.51
N ALA A 380 -30.33 -12.16 -5.57
CA ALA A 380 -30.98 -11.58 -6.76
C ALA A 380 -31.14 -12.55 -7.95
N ASP A 381 -30.21 -13.49 -8.18
CA ASP A 381 -30.21 -14.22 -9.45
C ASP A 381 -29.58 -15.61 -9.39
N HIS A 382 -29.85 -16.38 -8.34
CA HIS A 382 -29.61 -17.83 -8.40
C HIS A 382 -30.56 -18.44 -9.45
N GLY A 383 -30.02 -18.76 -10.62
CA GLY A 383 -30.79 -19.32 -11.74
C GLY A 383 -31.50 -18.31 -12.64
N SER A 384 -31.28 -17.00 -12.47
CA SER A 384 -31.82 -16.05 -13.45
C SER A 384 -31.08 -16.18 -14.78
N PRO A 385 -31.80 -16.13 -15.91
CA PRO A 385 -31.22 -16.26 -17.25
C PRO A 385 -30.15 -15.19 -17.55
N HIS A 386 -30.02 -14.17 -16.71
CA HIS A 386 -29.08 -13.06 -16.89
C HIS A 386 -27.83 -13.16 -16.00
N ALA A 387 -27.76 -14.10 -15.05
CA ALA A 387 -26.60 -14.26 -14.19
C ALA A 387 -25.33 -14.59 -14.99
N ALA A 388 -25.41 -15.56 -15.91
CA ALA A 388 -24.29 -15.94 -16.78
C ALA A 388 -23.88 -14.78 -17.71
N ALA A 389 -24.86 -14.02 -18.24
CA ALA A 389 -24.59 -12.84 -19.06
C ALA A 389 -23.79 -11.79 -18.30
N ARG A 390 -24.14 -11.48 -17.04
CA ARG A 390 -23.39 -10.49 -16.24
C ARG A 390 -21.97 -10.93 -15.90
N GLN A 391 -21.75 -12.23 -15.67
CA GLN A 391 -20.38 -12.74 -15.49
C GLN A 391 -19.55 -12.56 -16.77
N LEU A 392 -20.14 -12.80 -17.94
CA LEU A 392 -19.48 -12.58 -19.22
C LEU A 392 -19.23 -11.09 -19.47
N GLU A 393 -20.12 -10.20 -19.06
CA GLU A 393 -19.91 -8.75 -19.13
C GLU A 393 -18.75 -8.29 -18.23
N ALA A 394 -18.68 -8.80 -17.01
CA ALA A 394 -17.55 -8.55 -16.10
C ALA A 394 -16.22 -9.04 -16.71
N ALA A 395 -16.23 -10.21 -17.35
CA ALA A 395 -15.06 -10.72 -18.05
C ALA A 395 -14.61 -9.82 -19.22
N VAL A 396 -15.54 -9.21 -19.95
CA VAL A 396 -15.23 -8.25 -21.02
C VAL A 396 -14.58 -6.99 -20.45
N ILE A 397 -15.14 -6.44 -19.35
CA ILE A 397 -14.59 -5.25 -18.68
C ILE A 397 -13.16 -5.49 -18.21
N ASP A 398 -12.89 -6.65 -17.60
CA ASP A 398 -11.53 -7.01 -17.16
C ASP A 398 -10.57 -7.24 -18.33
N CYS A 399 -11.05 -7.80 -19.45
CA CYS A 399 -10.22 -7.89 -20.65
C CYS A 399 -9.87 -6.50 -21.20
N ASP A 400 -10.81 -5.55 -21.17
CA ASP A 400 -10.57 -4.17 -21.60
C ASP A 400 -9.58 -3.45 -20.69
N ALA A 401 -9.69 -3.63 -19.37
CA ALA A 401 -8.72 -3.11 -18.41
C ALA A 401 -7.32 -3.70 -18.64
N ALA A 402 -7.22 -5.01 -18.85
CA ALA A 402 -5.96 -5.68 -19.15
C ALA A 402 -5.33 -5.17 -20.46
N LEU A 403 -6.12 -4.99 -21.52
CA LEU A 403 -5.62 -4.50 -22.82
C LEU A 403 -5.24 -3.01 -22.78
N GLY A 404 -5.88 -2.22 -21.92
CA GLY A 404 -5.48 -0.83 -21.66
C GLY A 404 -4.11 -0.72 -20.99
N LEU A 405 -3.72 -1.72 -20.19
CA LEU A 405 -2.43 -1.80 -19.51
C LEU A 405 -1.35 -2.48 -20.35
N GLN A 406 -1.70 -3.50 -21.14
CA GLN A 406 -0.80 -4.24 -22.02
C GLN A 406 -1.48 -4.57 -23.36
N HIS A 407 -1.04 -3.91 -24.43
CA HIS A 407 -1.69 -3.94 -25.74
C HIS A 407 -1.02 -4.87 -26.78
N SER A 408 0.14 -5.47 -26.47
CA SER A 408 0.91 -6.31 -27.39
C SER A 408 1.53 -7.55 -26.72
N GLY A 409 1.88 -8.54 -27.54
CA GLY A 409 2.51 -9.81 -27.14
C GLY A 409 1.51 -10.92 -26.77
N ALA A 410 2.03 -12.13 -26.51
CA ALA A 410 1.23 -13.32 -26.19
C ALA A 410 0.15 -13.13 -25.10
N ALA A 411 0.45 -12.35 -24.05
CA ALA A 411 -0.51 -12.07 -22.98
C ALA A 411 -1.71 -11.23 -23.45
N ALA A 412 -1.46 -10.23 -24.30
CA ALA A 412 -2.51 -9.43 -24.92
C ALA A 412 -3.32 -10.27 -25.92
N ALA A 413 -2.68 -11.09 -26.75
CA ALA A 413 -3.36 -12.00 -27.67
C ALA A 413 -4.29 -12.99 -26.93
N LYS A 414 -3.81 -13.58 -25.83
CA LYS A 414 -4.62 -14.46 -24.95
C LYS A 414 -5.80 -13.73 -24.33
N THR A 415 -5.63 -12.46 -23.96
CA THR A 415 -6.69 -11.62 -23.41
C THR A 415 -7.74 -11.27 -24.47
N CYS A 416 -7.32 -10.94 -25.70
CA CYS A 416 -8.22 -10.75 -26.84
C CYS A 416 -9.05 -12.00 -27.15
N LEU A 417 -8.44 -13.19 -27.08
CA LEU A 417 -9.15 -14.46 -27.26
C LEU A 417 -10.21 -14.68 -26.17
N ARG A 418 -9.90 -14.38 -24.90
CA ARG A 418 -10.87 -14.44 -23.79
C ARG A 418 -12.02 -13.47 -24.01
N LYS A 419 -11.73 -12.22 -24.38
CA LYS A 419 -12.73 -11.20 -24.73
C LYS A 419 -13.63 -11.64 -25.88
N CYS A 420 -13.06 -12.18 -26.96
CA CYS A 420 -13.79 -12.70 -28.10
C CYS A 420 -14.78 -13.80 -27.69
N ARG A 421 -14.31 -14.80 -26.93
CA ARG A 421 -15.15 -15.89 -26.42
C ARG A 421 -16.28 -15.39 -25.53
N ALA A 422 -16.00 -14.43 -24.65
CA ALA A 422 -17.04 -13.84 -23.80
C ALA A 422 -18.10 -13.10 -24.62
N LEU A 423 -17.68 -12.32 -25.63
CA LEU A 423 -18.59 -11.57 -26.52
C LEU A 423 -19.44 -12.47 -27.42
N LEU A 424 -18.89 -13.59 -27.91
CA LEU A 424 -19.68 -14.58 -28.66
C LEU A 424 -20.77 -15.20 -27.78
N ARG A 425 -20.44 -15.53 -26.53
CA ARG A 425 -21.43 -16.06 -25.56
C ARG A 425 -22.50 -15.02 -25.18
N LEU A 426 -22.21 -13.73 -25.34
CA LEU A 426 -23.15 -12.62 -25.17
C LEU A 426 -23.96 -12.28 -26.44
N GLY A 427 -23.73 -12.96 -27.57
CA GLY A 427 -24.35 -12.64 -28.85
C GLY A 427 -23.85 -11.33 -29.49
N ARG A 428 -22.74 -10.76 -29.03
CA ARG A 428 -22.16 -9.51 -29.53
C ARG A 428 -21.14 -9.78 -30.65
N ALA A 429 -21.61 -10.40 -31.74
CA ALA A 429 -20.76 -10.92 -32.82
C ALA A 429 -19.80 -9.87 -33.41
N GLN A 430 -20.27 -8.67 -33.75
CA GLN A 430 -19.42 -7.62 -34.32
C GLN A 430 -18.27 -7.20 -33.39
N GLN A 431 -18.52 -7.14 -32.07
CA GLN A 431 -17.48 -6.81 -31.09
C GLN A 431 -16.51 -7.98 -30.90
N ALA A 432 -17.00 -9.23 -30.98
CA ALA A 432 -16.17 -10.42 -30.91
C ALA A 432 -15.18 -10.50 -32.10
N GLU A 433 -15.64 -10.14 -33.30
CA GLU A 433 -14.80 -10.05 -34.49
C GLU A 433 -13.72 -8.98 -34.34
N ALA A 434 -14.08 -7.80 -33.82
CA ALA A 434 -13.11 -6.73 -33.55
C ALA A 434 -12.04 -7.18 -32.54
N ALA A 435 -12.45 -7.83 -31.45
CA ALA A 435 -11.52 -8.37 -30.45
C ALA A 435 -10.60 -9.46 -31.05
N ALA A 436 -11.12 -10.33 -31.93
CA ALA A 436 -10.30 -11.35 -32.56
C ALA A 436 -9.27 -10.76 -33.54
N ARG A 437 -9.66 -9.76 -34.34
CA ARG A 437 -8.71 -9.03 -35.22
C ARG A 437 -7.64 -8.31 -34.42
N GLN A 438 -8.01 -7.68 -33.29
CA GLN A 438 -7.05 -7.07 -32.37
C GLN A 438 -6.07 -8.11 -31.80
N GLY A 439 -6.56 -9.30 -31.46
CA GLY A 439 -5.72 -10.41 -30.99
C GLY A 439 -4.70 -10.91 -32.03
N LEU A 440 -5.10 -11.01 -33.30
CA LEU A 440 -4.19 -11.39 -34.40
C LEU A 440 -3.07 -10.37 -34.56
N GLY A 441 -3.40 -9.07 -34.58
CA GLY A 441 -2.40 -8.01 -34.65
C GLY A 441 -1.46 -7.97 -33.43
N ALA A 442 -1.90 -8.44 -32.27
CA ALA A 442 -1.06 -8.55 -31.07
C ALA A 442 -0.13 -9.80 -31.08
N ALA A 443 -0.45 -10.82 -31.87
CA ALA A 443 0.30 -12.07 -32.00
C ALA A 443 1.33 -12.07 -33.14
N ASP A 444 1.23 -11.16 -34.10
CA ASP A 444 2.17 -11.06 -35.24
C ASP A 444 3.57 -10.51 -34.84
N GLY A 445 3.80 -10.23 -33.55
CA GLY A 445 5.02 -9.62 -33.01
C GLY A 445 6.06 -10.59 -32.44
N GLY A 446 5.74 -11.87 -32.20
CA GLY A 446 6.63 -12.84 -31.56
C GLY A 446 6.62 -14.22 -32.24
N GLY A 447 7.75 -14.66 -32.77
CA GLY A 447 7.88 -15.96 -33.47
C GLY A 447 7.84 -17.20 -32.57
N GLY A 448 6.99 -17.25 -31.54
CA GLY A 448 6.90 -18.34 -30.56
C GLY A 448 5.76 -19.32 -30.84
N ALA A 449 5.98 -20.61 -30.56
CA ALA A 449 4.99 -21.69 -30.75
C ALA A 449 3.65 -21.47 -30.02
N THR A 450 3.64 -20.69 -28.93
CA THR A 450 2.42 -20.33 -28.20
C THR A 450 1.59 -19.27 -28.94
N GLU A 451 2.24 -18.39 -29.71
CA GLU A 451 1.56 -17.34 -30.48
C GLU A 451 0.91 -17.92 -31.75
N GLU A 452 1.55 -18.91 -32.39
CA GLU A 452 0.95 -19.67 -33.50
C GLU A 452 -0.32 -20.40 -33.08
N ALA A 453 -0.33 -21.06 -31.90
CA ALA A 453 -1.52 -21.73 -31.39
C ALA A 453 -2.66 -20.74 -31.11
N LEU A 454 -2.37 -19.59 -30.50
CA LEU A 454 -3.35 -18.53 -30.26
C LEU A 454 -3.88 -17.93 -31.56
N HIS A 455 -3.02 -17.76 -32.56
CA HIS A 455 -3.38 -17.26 -33.88
C HIS A 455 -4.35 -18.21 -34.60
N VAL A 456 -4.11 -19.53 -34.54
CA VAL A 456 -5.04 -20.55 -35.07
C VAL A 456 -6.39 -20.47 -34.35
N GLU A 457 -6.41 -20.42 -33.02
CA GLU A 457 -7.66 -20.35 -32.24
C GLU A 457 -8.47 -19.08 -32.54
N LEU A 458 -7.81 -17.93 -32.73
CA LEU A 458 -8.46 -16.67 -33.11
C LEU A 458 -9.04 -16.72 -34.52
N GLN A 459 -8.35 -17.33 -35.48
CA GLN A 459 -8.87 -17.53 -36.84
C GLN A 459 -10.07 -18.47 -36.86
N GLU A 460 -10.06 -19.53 -36.05
CA GLU A 460 -11.20 -20.44 -35.92
C GLU A 460 -12.43 -19.77 -35.32
N ALA A 461 -12.24 -18.91 -34.31
CA ALA A 461 -13.32 -18.11 -33.73
C ALA A 461 -13.98 -17.20 -34.78
N LEU A 462 -13.17 -16.51 -35.61
CA LEU A 462 -13.67 -15.66 -36.71
C LEU A 462 -14.45 -16.46 -37.76
N ARG A 463 -13.93 -17.62 -38.19
CA ARG A 463 -14.61 -18.49 -39.17
C ARG A 463 -15.95 -19.00 -38.66
N THR A 464 -16.01 -19.34 -37.37
CA THR A 464 -17.25 -19.82 -36.74
C THR A 464 -18.32 -18.73 -36.74
N GLN A 465 -17.93 -17.50 -36.42
CA GLN A 465 -18.84 -16.36 -36.44
C GLN A 465 -19.36 -16.04 -37.86
N GLN A 466 -18.47 -16.03 -38.86
CA GLN A 466 -18.86 -15.75 -40.25
C GLN A 466 -19.90 -16.76 -40.76
N ARG A 467 -19.78 -18.03 -40.39
CA ARG A 467 -20.79 -19.07 -40.72
C ARG A 467 -22.13 -18.81 -40.04
N GLN A 468 -22.14 -18.37 -38.78
CA GLN A 468 -23.38 -18.05 -38.05
C GLN A 468 -24.10 -16.85 -38.69
N THR A 469 -23.38 -15.78 -39.02
CA THR A 469 -23.98 -14.59 -39.67
C THR A 469 -24.54 -14.90 -41.05
N GLN A 470 -23.87 -15.77 -41.84
CA GLN A 470 -24.39 -16.23 -43.13
C GLN A 470 -25.70 -17.03 -42.97
N GLN A 471 -25.77 -17.93 -42.00
CA GLN A 471 -26.98 -18.72 -41.72
C GLN A 471 -28.16 -17.86 -41.22
N GLU A 472 -27.90 -16.84 -40.41
CA GLU A 472 -28.93 -15.88 -39.96
C GLU A 472 -29.46 -15.02 -41.11
N GLY A 473 -28.58 -14.58 -42.03
CA GLY A 473 -28.97 -13.85 -43.24
C GLY A 473 -29.87 -14.68 -44.18
N GLU A 474 -29.56 -15.96 -44.37
CA GLU A 474 -30.37 -16.88 -45.18
C GLU A 474 -31.74 -17.16 -44.55
N MET A 475 -31.85 -17.22 -43.22
CA MET A 475 -33.14 -17.38 -42.53
C MET A 475 -33.98 -16.10 -42.52
N ALA A 476 -33.37 -14.91 -42.43
CA ALA A 476 -34.08 -13.64 -42.51
C ALA A 476 -34.64 -13.38 -43.92
N GLY A 477 -33.88 -13.73 -44.97
CA GLY A 477 -34.33 -13.63 -46.36
C GLY A 477 -35.58 -14.48 -46.64
N ARG A 478 -35.69 -15.67 -46.04
CA ARG A 478 -36.88 -16.55 -46.16
C ARG A 478 -38.14 -16.03 -45.49
N LYS A 479 -38.05 -15.14 -44.48
CA LYS A 479 -39.22 -14.51 -43.83
C LYS A 479 -39.67 -13.23 -44.54
N GLY A 480 -38.75 -12.52 -45.19
CA GLY A 480 -39.06 -11.29 -45.95
C GLY A 480 -39.97 -11.52 -47.16
N ASP A 481 -39.85 -12.67 -47.83
CA ASP A 481 -40.66 -13.04 -49.01
C ASP A 481 -42.13 -13.40 -48.69
N SER A 482 -42.58 -13.26 -47.43
CA SER A 482 -43.93 -13.66 -47.01
C SER A 482 -44.84 -12.52 -46.53
N VAL A 483 -44.41 -11.25 -46.59
CA VAL A 483 -45.19 -10.09 -46.07
C VAL A 483 -45.44 -8.99 -47.12
N GLU A 484 -44.97 -9.12 -48.37
CA GLU A 484 -45.49 -8.33 -49.50
C GLU A 484 -46.53 -9.13 -50.29
N GLY A 485 -47.77 -9.09 -49.82
CA GLY A 485 -48.90 -9.57 -50.60
C GLY A 485 -50.19 -9.68 -49.79
N ARG A 486 -51.17 -8.83 -50.15
CA ARG A 486 -52.59 -8.78 -49.71
C ARG A 486 -52.87 -7.77 -48.58
N ASP A 487 -53.78 -6.81 -48.68
CA ASP A 487 -54.87 -6.61 -49.64
C ASP A 487 -55.24 -5.13 -49.79
N ALA A 488 -55.56 -4.80 -51.04
CA ALA A 488 -56.37 -3.65 -51.41
C ALA A 488 -57.86 -3.96 -51.16
N GLY A 489 -58.61 -2.94 -50.75
CA GLY A 489 -59.99 -2.73 -51.21
C GLY A 489 -61.12 -2.98 -50.21
N GLY A 490 -61.86 -1.89 -49.92
CA GLY A 490 -63.31 -1.93 -50.18
C GLY A 490 -64.30 -1.66 -49.03
N ALA A 491 -64.48 -0.38 -48.73
CA ALA A 491 -65.76 0.36 -48.72
C ALA A 491 -66.93 0.10 -47.73
N ALA A 492 -67.37 1.24 -47.16
CA ALA A 492 -68.75 1.71 -46.86
C ALA A 492 -69.54 1.00 -45.74
N ALA A 493 -70.32 1.63 -44.87
CA ALA A 493 -70.82 2.99 -44.57
C ALA A 493 -71.14 2.98 -43.04
N GLY A 494 -71.38 4.03 -42.27
CA GLY A 494 -71.76 5.41 -42.48
C GLY A 494 -72.28 5.97 -41.13
N SER A 495 -72.42 7.30 -41.08
CA SER A 495 -73.17 8.12 -40.11
C SER A 495 -72.67 8.22 -38.67
N GLY A 496 -72.47 9.47 -38.22
CA GLY A 496 -72.42 9.79 -36.79
C GLY A 496 -71.60 11.03 -36.43
N SER A 497 -72.01 12.20 -36.93
CA SER A 497 -71.62 13.52 -36.41
C SER A 497 -71.74 13.59 -34.88
N VAL A 498 -70.80 14.23 -34.19
CA VAL A 498 -71.04 15.50 -33.46
C VAL A 498 -69.71 16.05 -32.91
N ASN A 499 -69.66 17.37 -33.01
CA ASN A 499 -68.63 18.36 -32.73
C ASN A 499 -68.42 18.62 -31.21
N TRP A 500 -67.56 19.61 -30.93
CA TRP A 500 -67.17 20.23 -29.65
C TRP A 500 -65.99 19.54 -28.97
N GLY A 501 -64.92 20.21 -28.59
CA GLY A 501 -64.66 21.64 -28.45
C GLY A 501 -63.44 21.78 -27.53
N GLU A 502 -62.82 22.96 -27.58
CA GLU A 502 -61.66 23.41 -26.81
C GLU A 502 -61.79 23.25 -25.27
N MET A 503 -60.66 23.59 -24.62
CA MET A 503 -60.40 23.86 -23.19
C MET A 503 -59.70 22.68 -22.48
N ASP A 504 -58.51 22.81 -21.90
CA ASP A 504 -57.60 23.93 -21.62
C ASP A 504 -56.15 23.43 -21.61
#